data_AF-A0AAD4GUH2-F1
#
_entry.id   AF-A0AAD4GUH2-F1
#
_cell.length_a   1.000
_cell.length_b   1.000
_cell.length_c   1.000
_cell.angle_alpha   90.00
_cell.angle_beta   90.00
_cell.angle_gamma   90.00
#
_symmetry.space_group_name_H-M   'P 1'
#
loop_
_entity.id
_entity.type
_entity.pdbx_description
1 polymer ?
#
loop_
_entity_poly.entity_id
_entity_poly.type
_entity_poly.pdbx_seq_one_letter_code
_entity_poly.pdbx_strand_id
1 'polypeptide(L)'
;MNMTTTTNTSPSPTLLPLILLTSTLILSVLLFRLLRLTLRLILQDYHAFLALGPGGTPSTPRGYLQISLLRLFALRNPLIPPRLPAPTSPVPQTGLLSTIPIPRRHGPRPTVAGIAPHRQTTQIPPGGMYTALTAAITSLCAKHPSTLYAGTSCFEKHSTGIFCRGGCGGGGGGSKSPRRTCNGEVVHGHPSDGSMHLTLHPADVRVVLEMGWGERHPLAREKWWLGKRSVPAGFVMVYAPRDGEELAVVMQVIRAAVWWVSGLELEEYHSSS
;
A
#
# COMPACT_ATOMS: atom_id res chain seq x y z
N MET A 1 80.59 -16.62 -13.26
CA MET A 1 79.20 -17.06 -13.46
C MET A 1 78.70 -17.60 -12.13
N ASN A 2 77.97 -16.81 -11.36
CA ASN A 2 77.42 -17.24 -10.07
C ASN A 2 76.11 -17.98 -10.35
N MET A 3 76.10 -19.30 -10.13
CA MET A 3 74.87 -20.09 -10.14
C MET A 3 74.05 -19.73 -8.89
N THR A 4 72.97 -18.98 -9.09
CA THR A 4 71.91 -18.76 -8.12
C THR A 4 71.19 -20.08 -7.86
N THR A 5 71.48 -20.73 -6.73
CA THR A 5 70.74 -21.90 -6.24
C THR A 5 69.42 -21.42 -5.62
N THR A 6 68.33 -21.46 -6.38
CA THR A 6 66.99 -21.24 -5.85
C THR A 6 66.58 -22.46 -5.02
N THR A 7 66.69 -22.37 -3.69
CA THR A 7 66.15 -23.37 -2.77
C THR A 7 64.63 -23.30 -2.79
N ASN A 8 64.01 -24.24 -3.48
CA ASN A 8 62.56 -24.40 -3.51
C ASN A 8 62.12 -25.05 -2.18
N THR A 9 61.91 -24.23 -1.15
CA THR A 9 61.38 -24.68 0.15
C THR A 9 59.91 -25.08 -0.02
N SER A 10 59.66 -26.38 -0.12
CA SER A 10 58.33 -26.95 -0.02
C SER A 10 57.74 -26.70 1.37
N PRO A 11 56.47 -26.26 1.49
CA PRO A 11 55.86 -25.98 2.78
C PRO A 11 55.81 -27.25 3.65
N SER A 12 56.12 -27.11 4.94
CA SER A 12 56.13 -28.21 5.91
C SER A 12 54.77 -28.93 5.95
N PRO A 13 54.73 -30.28 6.00
CA PRO A 13 53.48 -31.06 5.90
C PRO A 13 52.47 -30.80 7.03
N THR A 14 52.89 -30.13 8.11
CA THR A 14 52.07 -29.76 9.27
C THR A 14 51.41 -28.38 9.18
N LEU A 15 51.88 -27.50 8.29
CA LEU A 15 51.34 -26.14 8.16
C LEU A 15 49.99 -26.13 7.43
N LEU A 16 49.87 -26.93 6.37
CA LEU A 16 48.63 -27.05 5.59
C LEU A 16 47.42 -27.53 6.42
N PRO A 17 47.48 -28.63 7.21
CA PRO A 17 46.34 -29.05 8.02
C PRO A 17 45.99 -28.04 9.12
N LEU A 18 46.97 -27.32 9.68
CA LEU A 18 46.72 -26.27 10.67
C LEU A 18 46.02 -25.05 10.04
N ILE A 19 46.44 -24.63 8.84
CA ILE A 19 45.78 -23.55 8.09
C ILE A 19 44.35 -23.95 7.71
N LEU A 20 44.12 -25.20 7.28
CA LEU A 20 42.79 -25.71 6.99
C LEU A 20 41.90 -25.77 8.24
N LEU A 21 42.44 -26.21 9.39
CA LEU A 21 41.70 -26.26 10.65
C LEU A 21 41.35 -24.86 11.18
N THR A 22 42.29 -23.92 11.12
CA THR A 22 42.06 -22.53 11.57
C THR A 22 41.07 -21.80 10.64
N SER A 23 41.20 -21.96 9.33
CA SER A 23 40.26 -21.36 8.36
C SER A 23 38.85 -21.95 8.48
N THR A 24 38.70 -23.25 8.71
CA THR A 24 37.39 -23.88 8.96
C THR A 24 36.78 -23.41 10.28
N LEU A 25 37.57 -23.24 11.34
CA LEU A 25 37.10 -22.68 12.61
C LEU A 25 36.65 -21.22 12.44
N ILE A 26 37.43 -20.38 11.77
CA ILE A 26 37.06 -18.98 11.49
C ILE A 26 35.76 -18.93 10.68
N LEU A 27 35.67 -19.72 9.61
CA LEU A 27 34.47 -19.76 8.77
C LEU A 27 33.24 -20.22 9.56
N SER A 28 33.37 -21.23 10.43
CA SER A 28 32.26 -21.69 11.28
C SER A 28 31.81 -20.63 12.29
N VAL A 29 32.73 -19.88 12.90
CA VAL A 29 32.41 -18.77 13.81
C VAL A 29 31.70 -17.64 13.05
N LEU A 30 32.18 -17.28 11.86
CA LEU A 30 31.55 -16.27 11.01
C LEU A 30 30.15 -16.71 10.56
N LEU A 31 29.98 -17.96 10.14
CA LEU A 31 28.70 -18.51 9.76
C LEU A 31 27.72 -18.53 10.94
N PHE A 32 28.19 -18.90 12.14
CA PHE A 32 27.37 -18.89 13.34
C PHE A 32 26.98 -17.46 13.78
N ARG A 33 27.88 -16.49 13.65
CA ARG A 33 27.58 -15.06 13.87
C ARG A 33 26.54 -14.56 12.87
N LEU A 34 26.71 -14.88 11.59
CA LEU A 34 25.77 -14.53 10.53
C LEU A 34 24.40 -15.16 10.77
N LEU A 35 24.34 -16.46 11.06
CA LEU A 35 23.11 -17.18 11.36
C LEU A 35 22.36 -16.55 12.55
N ARG A 36 23.07 -16.25 13.65
CA ARG A 36 22.48 -15.57 14.81
C ARG A 36 21.96 -14.18 14.48
N LEU A 37 22.69 -13.40 13.69
CA LEU A 37 22.24 -12.07 13.26
C LEU A 37 20.98 -12.18 12.39
N THR A 38 21.00 -13.03 11.38
CA THR A 38 19.86 -13.27 10.48
C THR A 38 18.63 -13.73 11.24
N LEU A 39 18.78 -14.68 12.19
CA LEU A 39 17.67 -15.14 13.01
C LEU A 39 17.07 -14.00 13.86
N ARG A 40 17.91 -13.16 14.48
CA ARG A 40 17.42 -12.00 15.24
C ARG A 40 16.66 -11.02 14.35
N LEU A 41 17.16 -10.72 13.15
CA LEU A 41 16.48 -9.84 12.21
C LEU A 41 15.14 -10.41 11.74
N ILE A 42 15.08 -11.71 11.46
CA ILE A 42 13.83 -12.39 11.08
C ILE A 42 12.82 -12.35 12.22
N LEU A 43 13.24 -12.62 13.47
CA LEU A 43 12.36 -12.59 14.62
C LEU A 43 11.86 -11.16 14.90
N GLN A 44 12.73 -10.17 14.80
CA GLN A 44 12.35 -8.76 14.97
C GLN A 44 11.36 -8.31 13.88
N ASP A 45 11.60 -8.67 12.62
CA ASP A 45 10.70 -8.34 11.51
C ASP A 45 9.37 -9.10 11.63
N TYR A 46 9.38 -10.34 12.11
CA TYR A 46 8.16 -11.09 12.41
C TYR A 46 7.34 -10.42 13.53
N HIS A 47 7.99 -9.96 14.60
CA HIS A 47 7.32 -9.22 15.67
C HIS A 47 6.77 -7.88 15.17
N ALA A 48 7.51 -7.18 14.30
CA ALA A 48 7.02 -5.96 13.65
C ALA A 48 5.78 -6.25 12.79
N PHE A 49 5.75 -7.35 12.05
CA PHE A 49 4.58 -7.80 11.31
C PHE A 49 3.38 -8.08 12.23
N LEU A 50 3.58 -8.77 13.36
CA LEU A 50 2.52 -9.01 14.33
C LEU A 50 1.99 -7.71 14.96
N ALA A 51 2.88 -6.74 15.21
CA ALA A 51 2.54 -5.45 15.80
C ALA A 51 1.64 -4.58 14.91
N LEU A 52 1.57 -4.86 13.60
CA LEU A 52 0.63 -4.20 12.69
C LEU A 52 -0.84 -4.63 12.93
N GLY A 53 -1.05 -5.65 13.76
CA GLY A 53 -2.36 -6.19 14.09
C GLY A 53 -2.95 -7.11 13.01
N PRO A 54 -4.24 -7.44 13.11
CA PRO A 54 -4.93 -8.24 12.10
C PRO A 54 -5.12 -7.45 10.79
N GLY A 55 -5.33 -8.18 9.68
CA GLY A 55 -5.63 -7.59 8.37
C GLY A 55 -5.83 -8.67 7.31
N GLY A 56 -5.62 -8.33 6.04
CA GLY A 56 -5.83 -9.24 4.91
C GLY A 56 -4.98 -10.53 4.91
N THR A 57 -3.83 -10.53 5.60
CA THR A 57 -2.99 -11.73 5.78
C THR A 57 -3.03 -12.18 7.24
N PRO A 58 -3.22 -13.48 7.53
CA PRO A 58 -3.24 -13.97 8.91
C PRO A 58 -1.94 -13.73 9.66
N SER A 59 -2.02 -13.33 10.93
CA SER A 59 -0.89 -13.11 11.86
C SER A 59 -0.24 -14.44 12.31
N THR A 60 0.24 -15.22 11.35
CA THR A 60 0.86 -16.54 11.54
C THR A 60 2.22 -16.60 10.84
N PRO A 61 3.12 -17.55 11.17
CA PRO A 61 4.38 -17.71 10.46
C PRO A 61 4.21 -17.94 8.95
N ARG A 62 3.14 -18.64 8.56
CA ARG A 62 2.78 -18.83 7.14
C ARG A 62 2.39 -17.50 6.47
N GLY A 63 1.62 -16.67 7.17
CA GLY A 63 1.27 -15.33 6.70
C GLY A 63 2.49 -14.42 6.55
N TYR A 64 3.42 -14.49 7.51
CA TYR A 64 4.70 -13.79 7.43
C TYR A 64 5.54 -14.22 6.23
N LEU A 65 5.62 -15.53 5.95
CA LEU A 65 6.29 -16.05 4.76
C LEU A 65 5.63 -15.51 3.47
N GLN A 66 4.30 -15.47 3.44
CA GLN A 66 3.56 -14.89 2.31
C GLN A 66 3.89 -13.40 2.12
N ILE A 67 3.92 -12.60 3.18
CA ILE A 67 4.33 -11.18 3.10
C ILE A 67 5.79 -11.06 2.65
N SER A 68 6.68 -11.91 3.16
CA SER A 68 8.09 -11.93 2.77
C SER A 68 8.27 -12.19 1.27
N LEU A 69 7.48 -13.09 0.68
CA LEU A 69 7.46 -13.30 -0.77
C LEU A 69 6.87 -12.11 -1.53
N LEU A 70 5.81 -11.48 -1.01
CA LEU A 70 5.19 -10.31 -1.63
C LEU A 70 6.11 -9.07 -1.62
N ARG A 71 6.99 -8.93 -0.62
CA ARG A 71 7.99 -7.85 -0.54
C ARG A 71 8.92 -7.80 -1.74
N LEU A 72 9.23 -8.95 -2.36
CA LEU A 72 10.02 -9.01 -3.60
C LEU A 72 9.36 -8.27 -4.76
N PHE A 73 8.04 -8.10 -4.70
CA PHE A 73 7.23 -7.42 -5.69
C PHE A 73 6.68 -6.08 -5.18
N ALA A 74 7.12 -5.60 -4.02
CA ALA A 74 6.74 -4.28 -3.54
C ALA A 74 7.34 -3.17 -4.43
N LEU A 75 6.62 -2.05 -4.54
CA LEU A 75 7.15 -0.82 -5.13
C LEU A 75 8.36 -0.37 -4.31
N ARG A 76 9.45 -0.01 -5.00
CA ARG A 76 10.63 0.55 -4.33
C ARG A 76 10.36 1.91 -3.69
N ASN A 77 9.48 2.69 -4.32
CA ASN A 77 9.04 3.98 -3.82
C ASN A 77 7.54 4.15 -4.06
N PRO A 78 6.69 4.08 -3.01
CA PRO A 78 5.24 4.24 -3.12
C PRO A 78 4.81 5.70 -3.37
N LEU A 79 5.73 6.67 -3.31
CA LEU A 79 5.46 8.08 -3.53
C LEU A 79 5.61 8.50 -5.00
N ILE A 80 5.99 7.59 -5.90
CA ILE A 80 6.05 7.86 -7.34
C ILE A 80 4.67 7.57 -7.94
N PRO A 81 4.02 8.55 -8.60
CA PRO A 81 2.69 8.35 -9.17
C PRO A 81 2.68 7.28 -10.27
N PRO A 82 1.55 6.60 -10.48
CA PRO A 82 1.39 5.68 -11.60
C PRO A 82 1.46 6.44 -12.94
N ARG A 83 1.82 5.73 -14.00
CA ARG A 83 1.78 6.30 -15.35
C ARG A 83 0.32 6.54 -15.77
N LEU A 84 0.11 7.64 -16.49
CA LEU A 84 -1.21 7.88 -17.10
C LEU A 84 -1.49 6.82 -18.18
N PRO A 85 -2.76 6.47 -18.40
CA PRO A 85 -3.16 5.66 -19.54
C PRO A 85 -2.69 6.29 -20.85
N ALA A 86 -2.43 5.46 -21.88
CA ALA A 86 -2.12 5.99 -23.20
C ALA A 86 -3.27 6.89 -23.71
N PRO A 87 -2.99 7.93 -24.52
CA PRO A 87 -4.03 8.82 -25.06
C PRO A 87 -5.10 8.08 -25.88
N THR A 88 -4.76 6.91 -26.42
CA THR A 88 -5.66 6.03 -27.18
C THR A 88 -6.58 5.17 -26.29
N SER A 89 -6.43 5.24 -24.97
CA SER A 89 -7.25 4.48 -24.03
C SER A 89 -8.64 5.11 -23.89
N PRO A 90 -9.72 4.32 -23.74
CA PRO A 90 -11.08 4.83 -23.48
C PRO A 90 -11.24 5.40 -22.05
N VAL A 91 -10.14 5.60 -21.33
CA VAL A 91 -10.11 6.15 -19.98
C VAL A 91 -9.92 7.67 -20.08
N PRO A 92 -10.63 8.47 -19.26
CA PRO A 92 -10.36 9.91 -19.15
C PRO A 92 -8.86 10.19 -18.95
N GLN A 93 -8.36 11.29 -19.50
CA GLN A 93 -6.95 11.67 -19.34
C GLN A 93 -6.73 12.55 -18.10
N THR A 94 -7.79 13.19 -17.61
CA THR A 94 -7.83 14.02 -16.42
C THR A 94 -8.60 13.33 -15.30
N GLY A 95 -8.24 13.63 -14.06
CA GLY A 95 -8.94 13.18 -12.86
C GLY A 95 -9.74 14.32 -12.21
N LEU A 96 -10.62 14.00 -11.26
CA LEU A 96 -11.52 14.98 -10.65
C LEU A 96 -10.76 16.05 -9.84
N LEU A 97 -9.66 15.66 -9.17
CA LEU A 97 -8.85 16.55 -8.35
C LEU A 97 -7.98 17.52 -9.17
N SER A 98 -7.97 17.38 -10.50
CA SER A 98 -7.38 18.39 -11.38
C SER A 98 -8.27 19.62 -11.57
N THR A 99 -9.59 19.45 -11.43
CA THR A 99 -10.57 20.54 -11.51
C THR A 99 -10.84 21.14 -10.13
N ILE A 100 -10.87 20.30 -9.09
CA ILE A 100 -11.11 20.70 -7.71
C ILE A 100 -9.81 20.47 -6.91
N PRO A 101 -8.90 21.47 -6.86
CA PRO A 101 -7.62 21.29 -6.21
C PRO A 101 -7.77 21.17 -4.69
N ILE A 102 -7.06 20.21 -4.10
CA ILE A 102 -6.95 20.06 -2.64
C ILE A 102 -5.73 20.83 -2.11
N PRO A 103 -5.80 21.40 -0.89
CA PRO A 103 -4.66 22.09 -0.30
C PRO A 103 -3.54 21.12 0.04
N ARG A 104 -2.30 21.62 0.19
CA ARG A 104 -1.16 20.83 0.65
C ARG A 104 -1.34 20.45 2.12
N ARG A 105 -1.16 19.17 2.46
CA ARG A 105 -1.20 18.69 3.85
C ARG A 105 -0.07 19.33 4.67
N HIS A 106 -0.41 19.84 5.84
CA HIS A 106 0.55 20.52 6.71
C HIS A 106 1.50 19.54 7.43
N GLY A 107 2.79 19.86 7.47
CA GLY A 107 3.81 19.09 8.17
C GLY A 107 4.32 17.85 7.41
N PRO A 108 5.12 17.00 8.08
CA PRO A 108 5.68 15.80 7.46
C PRO A 108 4.59 14.75 7.21
N ARG A 109 4.86 13.82 6.30
CA ARG A 109 4.03 12.62 6.12
C ARG A 109 4.11 11.72 7.34
N PRO A 110 3.04 10.97 7.67
CA PRO A 110 3.15 9.90 8.63
C PRO A 110 4.03 8.76 8.09
N THR A 111 4.67 8.06 9.01
CA THR A 111 5.30 6.76 8.75
C THR A 111 4.24 5.70 8.52
N VAL A 112 4.49 4.85 7.53
CA VAL A 112 3.62 3.75 7.14
C VAL A 112 4.44 2.46 7.06
N ALA A 113 3.85 1.34 7.46
CA ALA A 113 4.51 0.05 7.50
C ALA A 113 3.62 -1.08 6.99
N GLY A 114 4.26 -2.14 6.50
CA GLY A 114 3.60 -3.37 6.06
C GLY A 114 3.16 -3.38 4.60
N ILE A 115 2.46 -4.45 4.23
CA ILE A 115 1.90 -4.69 2.89
C ILE A 115 0.46 -5.18 3.03
N ALA A 116 0.23 -6.17 3.90
CA ALA A 116 -1.09 -6.63 4.28
C ALA A 116 -0.97 -7.35 5.64
N PRO A 117 -1.22 -6.69 6.78
CA PRO A 117 -1.76 -5.34 6.90
C PRO A 117 -0.78 -4.25 6.44
N HIS A 118 -1.33 -3.15 5.90
CA HIS A 118 -0.63 -1.90 5.56
C HIS A 118 -1.20 -0.83 6.50
N ARG A 119 -0.35 -0.24 7.34
CA ARG A 119 -0.79 0.58 8.49
C ARG A 119 0.00 1.86 8.61
N GLN A 120 -0.71 2.91 9.00
CA GLN A 120 -0.12 4.17 9.43
C GLN A 120 0.35 4.03 10.89
N THR A 121 1.64 4.21 11.16
CA THR A 121 2.23 3.96 12.50
C THR A 121 2.48 5.22 13.31
N THR A 122 2.27 6.40 12.72
CA THR A 122 2.45 7.71 13.37
C THR A 122 1.35 8.66 12.94
N GLN A 123 1.16 9.78 13.65
CA GLN A 123 0.03 10.70 13.42
C GLN A 123 -1.33 10.00 13.46
N ILE A 124 -1.46 8.98 14.32
CA ILE A 124 -2.74 8.31 14.58
C ILE A 124 -3.69 9.36 15.15
N PRO A 125 -4.88 9.55 14.58
CA PRO A 125 -5.76 10.62 14.99
C PRO A 125 -6.41 10.31 16.35
N PRO A 126 -6.96 11.33 17.04
CA PRO A 126 -7.65 11.11 18.30
C PRO A 126 -8.89 10.21 18.12
N GLY A 127 -9.29 9.52 19.20
CA GLY A 127 -10.30 8.44 19.15
C GLY A 127 -11.67 8.80 18.54
N GLY A 128 -12.04 10.08 18.48
CA GLY A 128 -13.30 10.53 17.85
C GLY A 128 -13.23 10.73 16.34
N MET A 129 -12.02 10.85 15.77
CA MET A 129 -11.86 11.22 14.36
C MET A 129 -12.24 10.07 13.40
N TYR A 130 -11.94 8.83 13.76
CA TYR A 130 -12.38 7.68 12.98
C TYR A 130 -13.92 7.55 12.98
N THR A 131 -14.56 7.88 14.10
CA THR A 131 -16.03 7.96 14.19
C THR A 131 -16.57 9.08 13.29
N ALA A 132 -15.96 10.27 13.32
CA ALA A 132 -16.34 11.39 12.45
C ALA A 132 -16.18 11.04 10.95
N LEU A 133 -15.08 10.38 10.59
CA LEU A 133 -14.87 9.85 9.24
C LEU A 133 -15.96 8.86 8.84
N THR A 134 -16.24 7.88 9.70
CA THR A 134 -17.27 6.86 9.45
C THR A 134 -18.67 7.50 9.31
N ALA A 135 -18.98 8.51 10.13
CA ALA A 135 -20.22 9.27 10.05
C ALA A 135 -20.33 10.07 8.74
N ALA A 136 -19.26 10.74 8.32
CA ALA A 136 -19.20 11.49 7.05
C ALA A 136 -19.38 10.56 5.84
N ILE A 137 -18.72 9.40 5.85
CA ILE A 137 -18.88 8.34 4.86
C ILE A 137 -20.32 7.84 4.81
N THR A 138 -20.92 7.57 5.97
CA THR A 138 -22.31 7.10 6.07
C THR A 138 -23.29 8.15 5.56
N SER A 139 -23.06 9.42 5.88
CA SER A 139 -23.84 10.55 5.38
C SER A 139 -23.75 10.67 3.85
N LEU A 140 -22.56 10.48 3.26
CA LEU A 140 -22.38 10.47 1.81
C LEU A 140 -23.21 9.35 1.16
N CYS A 141 -23.19 8.14 1.71
CA CYS A 141 -24.02 7.04 1.22
C CYS A 141 -25.52 7.33 1.36
N ALA A 142 -25.95 7.95 2.46
CA ALA A 142 -27.34 8.32 2.68
C ALA A 142 -27.84 9.41 1.72
N LYS A 143 -26.96 10.33 1.30
CA LYS A 143 -27.27 11.36 0.29
C LYS A 143 -27.37 10.80 -1.13
N HIS A 144 -26.67 9.70 -1.43
CA HIS A 144 -26.66 9.09 -2.76
C HIS A 144 -27.05 7.59 -2.72
N PRO A 145 -28.25 7.24 -2.24
CA PRO A 145 -28.63 5.84 -2.00
C PRO A 145 -28.77 5.02 -3.31
N SER A 146 -29.04 5.67 -4.43
CA SER A 146 -29.09 5.04 -5.76
C SER A 146 -27.72 4.59 -6.25
N THR A 147 -26.64 5.26 -5.83
CA THR A 147 -25.27 5.03 -6.32
C THR A 147 -24.40 4.30 -5.28
N LEU A 148 -24.55 4.61 -3.99
CA LEU A 148 -23.64 4.18 -2.94
C LEU A 148 -24.34 3.37 -1.85
N TYR A 149 -23.59 2.47 -1.21
CA TYR A 149 -23.99 1.82 0.03
C TYR A 149 -22.78 1.58 0.93
N ALA A 150 -23.01 1.64 2.25
CA ALA A 150 -22.03 1.23 3.24
C ALA A 150 -22.15 -0.27 3.51
N GLY A 151 -21.02 -0.95 3.70
CA GLY A 151 -20.97 -2.37 4.06
C GLY A 151 -19.65 -2.71 4.74
N THR A 152 -19.49 -3.98 5.14
CA THR A 152 -18.19 -4.46 5.66
C THR A 152 -17.20 -4.61 4.51
N SER A 153 -15.98 -4.06 4.66
CA SER A 153 -14.92 -4.16 3.65
C SER A 153 -14.55 -5.62 3.38
N CYS A 154 -14.25 -5.93 2.11
CA CYS A 154 -13.73 -7.23 1.73
C CYS A 154 -12.26 -7.44 2.12
N PHE A 155 -11.51 -6.34 2.14
CA PHE A 155 -10.06 -6.34 2.37
C PHE A 155 -9.74 -6.27 3.86
N GLU A 156 -10.60 -5.61 4.63
CA GLU A 156 -10.50 -5.45 6.07
C GLU A 156 -11.83 -5.86 6.71
N LYS A 157 -11.93 -7.16 7.07
CA LYS A 157 -13.18 -7.87 7.46
C LYS A 157 -13.94 -7.27 8.66
N HIS A 158 -13.39 -6.24 9.31
CA HIS A 158 -13.94 -5.56 10.47
C HIS A 158 -14.12 -4.05 10.29
N SER A 159 -13.96 -3.54 9.07
CA SER A 159 -14.08 -2.11 8.77
C SER A 159 -15.27 -1.75 7.89
N THR A 160 -15.72 -0.51 8.00
CA THR A 160 -16.73 0.07 7.11
C THR A 160 -16.08 0.45 5.78
N GLY A 161 -16.65 -0.08 4.70
CA GLY A 161 -16.34 0.31 3.34
C GLY A 161 -17.52 0.98 2.64
N ILE A 162 -17.22 1.86 1.69
CA ILE A 162 -18.19 2.37 0.70
C ILE A 162 -18.13 1.48 -0.52
N PHE A 163 -19.30 1.12 -1.05
CA PHE A 163 -19.44 0.34 -2.26
C PHE A 163 -20.37 1.05 -3.24
N CYS A 164 -20.10 0.94 -4.53
CA CYS A 164 -21.02 1.40 -5.58
C CYS A 164 -22.07 0.33 -5.91
N ARG A 165 -23.36 0.68 -5.93
CA ARG A 165 -24.47 -0.16 -6.42
C ARG A 165 -24.46 -0.21 -7.95
N GLY A 166 -24.45 -1.43 -8.52
CA GLY A 166 -24.68 -1.64 -9.97
C GLY A 166 -23.56 -1.17 -10.90
N GLY A 167 -23.49 -1.77 -12.10
CA GLY A 167 -22.54 -1.39 -13.14
C GLY A 167 -23.11 -0.28 -14.01
N CYS A 168 -22.69 0.96 -13.78
CA CYS A 168 -23.06 2.10 -14.62
C CYS A 168 -21.84 2.56 -15.43
N GLY A 169 -21.26 1.65 -16.20
CA GLY A 169 -20.51 2.06 -17.38
C GLY A 169 -21.53 2.24 -18.50
N GLY A 170 -21.72 3.45 -19.00
CA GLY A 170 -22.37 3.64 -20.29
C GLY A 170 -21.68 2.76 -21.33
N GLY A 171 -22.46 1.91 -22.00
CA GLY A 171 -21.99 0.93 -22.98
C GLY A 171 -22.41 -0.48 -22.61
N GLY A 172 -23.49 -0.96 -23.25
CA GLY A 172 -24.05 -2.30 -23.02
C GLY A 172 -23.02 -3.43 -23.17
N GLY A 173 -23.15 -4.43 -22.30
CA GLY A 173 -22.38 -5.66 -22.31
C GLY A 173 -21.76 -5.93 -20.93
N GLY A 174 -22.05 -7.11 -20.36
CA GLY A 174 -21.68 -7.52 -18.99
C GLY A 174 -20.19 -7.71 -18.72
N SER A 175 -19.35 -6.75 -19.12
CA SER A 175 -17.93 -6.71 -18.80
C SER A 175 -17.74 -6.09 -17.41
N LYS A 176 -17.23 -6.87 -16.46
CA LYS A 176 -16.79 -6.39 -15.15
C LYS A 176 -15.72 -5.32 -15.38
N SER A 177 -16.07 -4.04 -15.20
CA SER A 177 -15.10 -2.93 -15.33
C SER A 177 -13.83 -3.26 -14.52
N PRO A 178 -12.62 -3.16 -15.12
CA PRO A 178 -11.36 -3.39 -14.41
C PRO A 178 -11.14 -2.41 -13.25
N ARG A 179 -11.99 -1.37 -13.16
CA ARG A 179 -12.02 -0.36 -12.10
C ARG A 179 -12.69 -0.85 -10.81
N ARG A 180 -13.46 -1.96 -10.86
CA ARG A 180 -14.15 -2.51 -9.68
C ARG A 180 -13.34 -3.64 -9.06
N THR A 181 -12.60 -3.32 -8.01
CA THR A 181 -12.08 -4.29 -7.04
C THR A 181 -13.14 -4.64 -6.01
N CYS A 182 -13.11 -5.86 -5.48
CA CYS A 182 -14.11 -6.46 -4.59
C CYS A 182 -15.55 -5.92 -4.67
N ASN A 183 -16.31 -6.35 -5.68
CA ASN A 183 -17.73 -6.00 -5.82
C ASN A 183 -18.05 -4.48 -5.90
N GLY A 184 -17.05 -3.64 -6.21
CA GLY A 184 -17.21 -2.19 -6.30
C GLY A 184 -16.90 -1.43 -5.01
N GLU A 185 -16.08 -2.01 -4.13
CA GLU A 185 -15.52 -1.31 -2.98
C GLU A 185 -14.68 -0.11 -3.44
N VAL A 186 -15.09 1.08 -3.02
CA VAL A 186 -14.48 2.37 -3.37
C VAL A 186 -13.42 2.76 -2.36
N VAL A 187 -13.78 2.68 -1.08
CA VAL A 187 -12.93 3.03 0.06
C VAL A 187 -13.23 2.11 1.23
N HIS A 188 -12.20 1.77 2.02
CA HIS A 188 -12.37 1.25 3.37
C HIS A 188 -11.42 1.95 4.34
N GLY A 189 -11.93 2.27 5.52
CA GLY A 189 -11.14 2.82 6.62
C GLY A 189 -10.47 1.74 7.45
N HIS A 190 -9.39 2.09 8.13
CA HIS A 190 -8.73 1.24 9.11
C HIS A 190 -9.11 1.71 10.51
N PRO A 191 -9.94 0.96 11.27
CA PRO A 191 -10.31 1.35 12.64
C PRO A 191 -9.11 1.52 13.57
N SER A 192 -8.01 0.81 13.31
CA SER A 192 -6.81 0.81 14.16
C SER A 192 -6.01 2.11 14.09
N ASP A 193 -5.97 2.78 12.93
CA ASP A 193 -5.08 3.92 12.71
C ASP A 193 -5.76 5.11 12.00
N GLY A 194 -7.01 4.97 11.57
CA GLY A 194 -7.79 6.01 10.90
C GLY A 194 -7.44 6.27 9.44
N SER A 195 -6.41 5.63 8.89
CA SER A 195 -6.08 5.69 7.47
C SER A 195 -7.10 4.92 6.64
N MET A 196 -7.03 5.03 5.31
CA MET A 196 -7.95 4.32 4.44
C MET A 196 -7.31 3.93 3.12
N HIS A 197 -7.83 2.86 2.53
CA HIS A 197 -7.50 2.50 1.16
C HIS A 197 -8.64 2.85 0.21
N LEU A 198 -8.29 3.38 -0.96
CA LEU A 198 -9.23 3.68 -2.02
C LEU A 198 -8.58 3.57 -3.40
N THR A 199 -9.39 3.49 -4.45
CA THR A 199 -8.91 3.45 -5.84
C THR A 199 -9.22 4.76 -6.53
N LEU A 200 -8.18 5.45 -7.02
CA LEU A 200 -8.29 6.72 -7.76
C LEU A 200 -7.92 6.58 -9.23
N HIS A 201 -8.32 7.58 -10.01
CA HIS A 201 -7.73 7.84 -11.31
C HIS A 201 -6.22 8.08 -11.19
N PRO A 202 -5.36 7.58 -12.11
CA PRO A 202 -3.91 7.81 -12.05
C PRO A 202 -3.48 9.29 -11.91
N ALA A 203 -4.19 10.20 -12.55
CA ALA A 203 -3.96 11.65 -12.41
C ALA A 203 -4.32 12.19 -11.00
N ASP A 204 -5.37 11.66 -10.37
CA ASP A 204 -5.76 12.05 -9.00
C ASP A 204 -4.78 11.47 -7.97
N VAL A 205 -4.25 10.28 -8.22
CA VAL A 205 -3.14 9.74 -7.41
C VAL A 205 -1.98 10.72 -7.38
N ARG A 206 -1.57 11.24 -8.55
CA ARG A 206 -0.48 12.23 -8.60
C ARG A 206 -0.77 13.45 -7.72
N VAL A 207 -1.98 14.01 -7.78
CA VAL A 207 -2.36 15.15 -6.92
C VAL A 207 -2.30 14.77 -5.43
N VAL A 208 -2.88 13.63 -5.04
CA VAL A 208 -2.86 13.14 -3.64
C VAL A 208 -1.43 12.94 -3.13
N LEU A 209 -0.55 12.38 -3.97
CA LEU A 209 0.86 12.21 -3.63
C LEU A 209 1.53 13.58 -3.53
N GLU A 210 1.49 14.43 -4.54
CA GLU A 210 2.18 15.73 -4.54
C GLU A 210 1.74 16.64 -3.38
N MET A 211 0.45 16.62 -3.05
CA MET A 211 -0.13 17.42 -1.95
C MET A 211 0.07 16.79 -0.55
N GLY A 212 0.66 15.61 -0.45
CA GLY A 212 1.05 15.03 0.84
C GLY A 212 -0.03 14.20 1.54
N TRP A 213 -1.10 13.81 0.85
CA TRP A 213 -2.28 13.18 1.47
C TRP A 213 -2.24 11.66 1.53
N GLY A 214 -1.33 11.02 0.78
CA GLY A 214 -1.25 9.56 0.78
C GLY A 214 -0.01 9.03 0.09
N GLU A 215 0.02 7.70 -0.02
CA GLU A 215 1.03 6.92 -0.75
C GLU A 215 0.38 5.76 -1.50
N ARG A 216 1.02 5.27 -2.56
CA ARG A 216 0.51 4.07 -3.26
C ARG A 216 0.62 2.85 -2.37
N HIS A 217 -0.32 1.93 -2.53
CA HIS A 217 -0.17 0.61 -1.89
C HIS A 217 1.10 -0.09 -2.42
N PRO A 218 1.90 -0.78 -1.58
CA PRO A 218 3.17 -1.38 -1.99
C PRO A 218 3.06 -2.35 -3.18
N LEU A 219 1.89 -2.97 -3.38
CA LEU A 219 1.66 -3.89 -4.50
C LEU A 219 0.93 -3.27 -5.71
N ALA A 220 0.61 -1.96 -5.68
CA ALA A 220 -0.12 -1.28 -6.76
C ALA A 220 0.72 -1.23 -8.05
N ARG A 221 0.23 -1.83 -9.14
CA ARG A 221 0.97 -1.92 -10.41
C ARG A 221 0.10 -1.67 -11.63
N GLU A 222 0.73 -1.18 -12.69
CA GLU A 222 0.10 -0.91 -13.99
C GLU A 222 -0.21 -2.20 -14.75
N LYS A 223 0.66 -3.21 -14.66
CA LYS A 223 0.47 -4.54 -15.25
C LYS A 223 1.15 -5.60 -14.39
N TRP A 224 0.54 -6.78 -14.26
CA TRP A 224 1.16 -7.96 -13.64
C TRP A 224 1.52 -8.99 -14.71
N TRP A 225 2.73 -9.52 -14.67
CA TRP A 225 3.26 -10.40 -15.72
C TRP A 225 2.80 -11.87 -15.61
N LEU A 226 1.99 -12.23 -14.60
CA LEU A 226 1.56 -13.61 -14.32
C LEU A 226 0.03 -13.83 -14.41
N GLY A 227 -0.72 -12.96 -15.07
CA GLY A 227 -2.16 -13.18 -15.32
C GLY A 227 -3.07 -13.22 -14.07
N LYS A 228 -2.54 -12.99 -12.87
CA LYS A 228 -3.32 -12.85 -11.62
C LYS A 228 -3.84 -11.43 -11.47
N ARG A 229 -5.01 -11.29 -10.83
CA ARG A 229 -5.61 -10.01 -10.44
C ARG A 229 -4.57 -9.18 -9.68
N SER A 230 -4.13 -8.08 -10.29
CA SER A 230 -3.20 -7.14 -9.69
C SER A 230 -3.94 -6.17 -8.77
N VAL A 231 -3.22 -5.67 -7.76
CA VAL A 231 -3.67 -4.47 -7.05
C VAL A 231 -3.64 -3.31 -8.06
N PRO A 232 -4.75 -2.58 -8.27
CA PRO A 232 -4.81 -1.53 -9.29
C PRO A 232 -3.71 -0.49 -9.12
N ALA A 233 -3.21 0.06 -10.22
CA ALA A 233 -2.20 1.12 -10.18
C ALA A 233 -2.66 2.37 -9.40
N GLY A 234 -3.97 2.63 -9.43
CA GLY A 234 -4.63 3.71 -8.70
C GLY A 234 -4.93 3.42 -7.23
N PHE A 235 -4.54 2.25 -6.71
CA PHE A 235 -4.83 1.87 -5.33
C PHE A 235 -3.83 2.55 -4.37
N VAL A 236 -4.36 3.38 -3.49
CA VAL A 236 -3.58 4.23 -2.57
C VAL A 236 -4.02 4.02 -1.13
N MET A 237 -3.13 4.32 -0.20
CA MET A 237 -3.46 4.60 1.19
C MET A 237 -3.52 6.11 1.37
N VAL A 238 -4.68 6.63 1.77
CA VAL A 238 -4.85 8.02 2.21
C VAL A 238 -4.66 8.06 3.71
N TYR A 239 -3.87 9.02 4.18
CA TYR A 239 -3.53 9.18 5.58
C TYR A 239 -4.74 9.61 6.40
N ALA A 240 -4.76 9.22 7.66
CA ALA A 240 -5.82 9.57 8.59
C ALA A 240 -5.96 11.11 8.70
N PRO A 241 -7.19 11.66 8.66
CA PRO A 241 -7.40 13.07 8.95
C PRO A 241 -7.11 13.34 10.42
N ARG A 242 -6.44 14.44 10.73
CA ARG A 242 -6.09 14.84 12.12
C ARG A 242 -7.16 15.70 12.78
N ASP A 243 -7.90 16.45 11.98
CA ASP A 243 -8.92 17.42 12.39
C ASP A 243 -10.04 17.51 11.34
N GLY A 244 -10.99 18.43 11.58
CA GLY A 244 -12.14 18.62 10.69
C GLY A 244 -11.78 19.19 9.31
N GLU A 245 -10.72 20.00 9.21
CA GLU A 245 -10.26 20.56 7.93
C GLU A 245 -9.67 19.46 7.06
N GLU A 246 -8.82 18.61 7.64
CA GLU A 246 -8.27 17.44 6.96
C GLU A 246 -9.37 16.45 6.57
N LEU A 247 -10.37 16.26 7.44
CA LEU A 247 -11.52 15.41 7.13
C LEU A 247 -12.27 15.92 5.89
N ALA A 248 -12.46 17.24 5.75
CA ALA A 248 -13.11 17.81 4.57
C ALA A 248 -12.32 17.51 3.28
N VAL A 249 -10.99 17.61 3.33
CA VAL A 249 -10.11 17.27 2.19
C VAL A 249 -10.18 15.78 1.87
N VAL A 250 -10.10 14.91 2.89
CA VAL A 250 -10.24 13.46 2.73
C VAL A 250 -11.58 13.10 2.07
N MET A 251 -12.66 13.78 2.44
CA MET A 251 -13.97 13.58 1.80
C MET A 251 -13.99 14.01 0.33
N GLN A 252 -13.21 15.02 -0.09
CA GLN A 252 -13.04 15.34 -1.52
C GLN A 252 -12.28 14.24 -2.26
N VAL A 253 -11.23 13.67 -1.66
CA VAL A 253 -10.51 12.52 -2.23
C VAL A 253 -11.43 11.30 -2.37
N ILE A 254 -12.29 11.05 -1.37
CA ILE A 254 -13.30 9.98 -1.44
C ILE A 254 -14.28 10.20 -2.60
N ARG A 255 -14.74 11.44 -2.84
CA ARG A 255 -15.60 11.76 -3.99
C ARG A 255 -14.90 11.48 -5.32
N ALA A 256 -13.62 11.83 -5.45
CA ALA A 256 -12.83 11.49 -6.64
C ALA A 256 -12.71 9.97 -6.84
N ALA A 257 -12.55 9.20 -5.76
CA ALA A 257 -12.57 7.75 -5.81
C ALA A 257 -13.93 7.19 -6.25
N VAL A 258 -15.02 7.75 -5.72
CA VAL A 258 -16.38 7.38 -6.14
C VAL A 258 -16.55 7.62 -7.63
N TRP A 259 -16.24 8.82 -8.12
CA TRP A 259 -16.31 9.16 -9.54
C TRP A 259 -15.52 8.18 -10.40
N TRP A 260 -14.29 7.85 -10.00
CA TRP A 260 -13.45 6.94 -10.75
C TRP A 260 -14.02 5.52 -10.83
N VAL A 261 -14.58 5.01 -9.72
CA VAL A 261 -15.09 3.64 -9.62
C VAL A 261 -16.51 3.50 -10.19
N SER A 262 -17.37 4.49 -9.97
CA SER A 262 -18.77 4.51 -10.42
C SER A 262 -18.93 5.00 -11.86
N GLY A 263 -18.04 5.89 -12.32
CA GLY A 263 -18.19 6.65 -13.56
C GLY A 263 -19.14 7.85 -13.44
N LEU A 264 -19.68 8.12 -12.26
CA LEU A 264 -20.65 9.18 -11.99
C LEU A 264 -20.05 10.20 -11.02
N GLU A 265 -20.10 11.47 -11.41
CA GLU A 265 -19.81 12.57 -10.49
C GLU A 265 -21.00 12.75 -9.55
N LEU A 266 -20.74 12.86 -8.26
CA LEU A 266 -21.79 13.12 -7.27
C LEU A 266 -22.08 14.62 -7.29
N GLU A 267 -23.31 15.01 -7.59
CA GLU A 267 -23.73 16.40 -7.49
C GLU A 267 -23.54 16.93 -6.07
N GLU A 268 -22.94 18.12 -5.93
CA GLU A 268 -23.00 18.84 -4.66
C GLU A 268 -24.43 19.29 -4.43
N TYR A 269 -25.04 18.81 -3.34
CA TYR A 269 -26.32 19.34 -2.90
C TYR A 269 -26.08 20.76 -2.36
N HIS A 270 -26.12 21.76 -3.25
CA HIS A 270 -26.30 23.14 -2.82
C HIS A 270 -27.65 23.17 -2.12
N SER A 271 -27.63 23.41 -0.81
CA SER A 271 -28.85 23.79 -0.09
C SER A 271 -29.32 25.10 -0.72
N SER A 272 -30.27 25.03 -1.63
CA SER A 272 -31.01 26.19 -2.10
C SER A 272 -31.60 26.84 -0.85
N SER A 273 -31.01 27.96 -0.46
CA SER A 273 -31.58 28.89 0.51
C SER A 273 -32.49 29.83 -0.25
#